data_AF-A8R8M4-F1
#
_entry.id   AF-A8R8M4-F1
#
_cell.length_a   1.000
_cell.length_b   1.000
_cell.length_c   1.000
_cell.angle_alpha   90.00
_cell.angle_beta   90.00
_cell.angle_gamma   90.00
#
_symmetry.space_group_name_H-M   'P 1'
#
loop_
_entity.id
_entity.type
_entity.pdbx_description
1 polymer ?
#
loop_
_entity_poly.entity_id
_entity_poly.type
_entity_poly.pdbx_seq_one_letter_code
_entity_poly.pdbx_strand_id
1 'polypeptide(L)'
;MSYCDNLYVSCEVPQKAMIYKNDLLICARNGSRSLVGKCAIVDIEKASFGAFMTKFSSKFNPYIKIFLDSPTFRNQLDNVKTETINQITQKNLQNQLLPLPPFEEQIKIVNTINKIYSILDC
;
A
#
# COMPACT_ATOMS: atom_id res chain seq x y z
N MET A 1 1.15 -7.16 18.16
CA MET A 1 1.63 -8.50 17.75
C MET A 1 2.51 -9.07 18.85
N SER A 2 2.31 -10.32 19.26
CA SER A 2 3.30 -11.07 20.04
C SER A 2 4.28 -11.71 19.06
N TYR A 3 5.59 -11.48 19.25
CA TYR A 3 6.65 -11.97 18.36
C TYR A 3 7.43 -13.15 18.98
N CYS A 4 6.88 -13.77 20.02
CA CYS A 4 7.58 -14.79 20.82
C CYS A 4 7.84 -16.11 20.07
N ASP A 5 7.10 -16.39 18.98
CA ASP A 5 7.17 -17.66 18.24
C ASP A 5 7.81 -17.50 16.84
N ASN A 6 8.66 -16.49 16.65
CA ASN A 6 9.33 -16.30 15.36
C ASN A 6 10.37 -17.39 15.11
N LEU A 7 10.27 -18.05 13.95
CA LEU A 7 11.32 -18.94 13.43
C LEU A 7 12.26 -18.14 12.52
N TYR A 8 13.56 -18.27 12.77
CA TYR A 8 14.60 -17.60 11.99
C TYR A 8 15.24 -18.58 11.02
N VAL A 9 15.39 -18.18 9.76
CA VAL A 9 16.05 -18.96 8.71
C VAL A 9 17.22 -18.17 8.14
N SER A 10 18.35 -18.85 7.91
CA SER A 10 19.48 -18.27 7.19
C SER A 10 19.21 -18.33 5.69
N CYS A 11 18.74 -17.23 5.11
CA CYS A 11 18.59 -17.10 3.67
C CYS A 11 18.99 -15.69 3.20
N GLU A 12 19.51 -15.62 1.98
CA GLU A 12 19.71 -14.34 1.31
C GLU A 12 18.39 -13.88 0.70
N VAL A 13 17.88 -12.75 1.18
CA VAL A 13 16.69 -12.14 0.62
C VAL A 13 17.10 -11.16 -0.50
N PRO A 14 16.56 -11.30 -1.73
CA PRO A 14 16.84 -10.37 -2.81
C PRO A 14 16.46 -8.93 -2.44
N GLN A 15 17.30 -7.94 -2.82
CA GLN A 15 17.02 -6.52 -2.54
C GLN A 15 15.64 -6.05 -3.04
N LYS A 16 15.17 -6.59 -4.18
CA LYS A 16 13.83 -6.28 -4.73
C LYS A 16 12.66 -6.71 -3.83
N ALA A 17 12.88 -7.68 -2.95
CA ALA A 17 11.90 -8.18 -1.99
C ALA A 17 12.03 -7.49 -0.62
N MET A 18 12.95 -6.52 -0.48
CA MET A 18 13.11 -5.71 0.73
C MET A 18 12.21 -4.48 0.70
N ILE A 19 11.65 -4.17 1.87
CA ILE A 19 10.86 -2.98 2.15
C ILE A 19 11.32 -2.33 3.46
N TYR A 20 11.21 -1.02 3.53
CA TYR A 20 11.71 -0.22 4.64
C TYR A 20 10.60 0.63 5.24
N LYS A 21 10.85 1.15 6.43
CA LYS A 21 9.95 2.08 7.09
C LYS A 21 9.57 3.24 6.17
N ASN A 22 8.30 3.63 6.24
CA ASN A 22 7.64 4.63 5.40
C ASN A 22 7.39 4.23 3.94
N ASP A 23 7.85 3.08 3.46
CA ASP A 23 7.41 2.54 2.17
C ASP A 23 5.93 2.13 2.22
N LEU A 24 5.30 2.07 1.05
CA LEU A 24 3.97 1.49 0.88
C LEU A 24 4.09 0.02 0.46
N LEU A 25 3.47 -0.87 1.22
CA LEU A 25 3.24 -2.25 0.84
C LEU A 25 1.83 -2.38 0.27
N ILE A 26 1.70 -2.83 -0.96
CA ILE A 26 0.42 -2.93 -1.68
C ILE A 26 0.13 -4.39 -1.99
N CYS A 27 -1.10 -4.84 -1.71
CA CYS A 27 -1.56 -6.17 -2.09
C CYS A 27 -1.79 -6.22 -3.61
N ALA A 28 -0.84 -6.83 -4.33
CA ALA A 28 -0.87 -6.90 -5.79
C ALA A 28 -1.77 -8.03 -6.31
N ARG A 29 -1.91 -9.12 -5.54
CA ARG A 29 -2.68 -10.31 -5.92
C ARG A 29 -3.46 -10.86 -4.74
N ASN A 30 -4.73 -11.17 -4.93
CA ASN A 30 -5.57 -11.79 -3.90
C ASN A 30 -6.77 -12.53 -4.51
N GLY A 31 -7.22 -13.61 -3.86
CA GLY A 31 -8.46 -14.29 -4.25
C GLY A 31 -9.68 -13.37 -4.06
N SER A 32 -9.68 -12.55 -3.00
CA SER A 32 -10.68 -11.51 -2.79
C SER A 32 -10.35 -10.23 -3.56
N ARG A 33 -11.26 -9.81 -4.43
CA ARG A 33 -11.11 -8.59 -5.22
C ARG A 33 -11.05 -7.31 -4.38
N SER A 34 -11.73 -7.31 -3.23
CA SER A 34 -11.76 -6.16 -2.32
C SER A 34 -10.42 -5.91 -1.61
N LEU A 35 -9.55 -6.92 -1.56
CA LEU A 35 -8.22 -6.84 -0.95
C LEU A 35 -7.15 -6.39 -1.95
N VAL A 36 -7.31 -6.67 -3.25
CA VAL A 36 -6.37 -6.19 -4.28
C VAL A 36 -6.28 -4.67 -4.27
N GLY A 37 -5.08 -4.13 -4.28
CA GLY A 37 -4.79 -2.70 -4.20
C GLY A 37 -4.90 -2.08 -2.81
N LYS A 38 -5.29 -2.83 -1.76
CA LYS A 38 -5.14 -2.34 -0.39
C LYS A 38 -3.67 -2.12 -0.08
N CYS A 39 -3.38 -1.11 0.72
CA CYS A 39 -2.02 -0.76 1.06
C CYS A 39 -1.86 -0.37 2.52
N ALA A 40 -0.63 -0.46 3.01
CA ALA A 40 -0.22 -0.01 4.33
C ALA A 40 1.12 0.69 4.25
N ILE A 41 1.31 1.72 5.09
CA ILE A 41 2.63 2.31 5.33
C ILE A 41 3.36 1.37 6.28
N VAL A 42 4.58 0.98 5.91
CA VAL A 42 5.42 0.13 6.74
C VAL A 42 5.96 0.92 7.93
N ASP A 43 5.73 0.40 9.13
CA ASP A 43 6.11 1.00 10.42
C ASP A 43 7.38 0.37 11.04
N ILE A 44 7.84 -0.74 10.48
CA ILE A 44 9.07 -1.45 10.86
C ILE A 44 10.27 -1.01 10.01
N GLU A 45 11.46 -0.97 10.62
CA GLU A 45 12.69 -0.45 9.98
C GLU A 45 13.06 -1.19 8.69
N LYS A 46 12.92 -2.52 8.68
CA LYS A 46 13.28 -3.36 7.55
C LYS A 46 12.52 -4.68 7.61
N ALA A 47 11.98 -5.10 6.46
CA ALA A 47 11.39 -6.41 6.28
C ALA A 47 11.51 -6.89 4.84
N SER A 48 11.16 -8.16 4.63
CA SER A 48 10.89 -8.71 3.31
C SER A 48 9.39 -8.90 3.11
N PHE A 49 8.92 -8.88 1.86
CA PHE A 49 7.52 -9.15 1.54
C PHE A 49 7.36 -10.35 0.59
N GLY A 50 6.21 -11.02 0.70
CA GLY A 50 5.88 -12.19 -0.13
C GLY A 50 5.44 -11.85 -1.56
N ALA A 51 5.36 -12.87 -2.41
CA ALA A 51 5.15 -12.75 -3.86
C ALA A 51 3.85 -12.05 -4.31
N PHE A 52 2.87 -11.90 -3.43
CA PHE A 52 1.59 -11.24 -3.73
C PHE A 52 1.53 -9.77 -3.33
N MET A 53 2.65 -9.24 -2.82
CA MET A 53 2.78 -7.82 -2.50
C MET A 53 3.67 -7.12 -3.51
N THR A 54 3.47 -5.81 -3.65
CA THR A 54 4.40 -4.92 -4.35
C THR A 54 4.75 -3.74 -3.47
N LYS A 55 5.97 -3.24 -3.62
CA LYS A 55 6.45 -2.05 -2.92
C LYS A 55 6.23 -0.80 -3.78
N PHE A 56 5.88 0.30 -3.13
CA PHE A 56 5.94 1.64 -3.69
C PHE A 56 6.66 2.57 -2.69
N SER A 57 7.58 3.40 -3.18
CA SER A 57 8.39 4.28 -2.34
C SER A 57 8.36 5.71 -2.87
N SER A 58 8.01 6.66 -2.00
CA SER A 58 7.96 8.08 -2.31
C SER A 58 7.94 8.89 -1.02
N LYS A 59 8.43 10.13 -1.07
CA LYS A 59 8.29 11.10 0.02
C LYS A 59 6.83 11.53 0.27
N PHE A 60 5.92 11.22 -0.66
CA PHE A 60 4.50 11.57 -0.59
C PHE A 60 3.61 10.40 -0.13
N ASN A 61 4.20 9.31 0.38
CA ASN A 61 3.49 8.10 0.75
C ASN A 61 2.26 8.30 1.67
N PRO A 62 2.28 9.21 2.68
CA PRO A 62 1.08 9.47 3.48
C PRO A 62 -0.12 9.96 2.67
N TYR A 63 0.11 10.84 1.69
CA TYR A 63 -0.95 11.33 0.80
C TYR A 63 -1.34 10.29 -0.26
N ILE A 64 -0.35 9.60 -0.83
CA ILE A 64 -0.59 8.54 -1.82
C ILE A 64 -1.43 7.41 -1.21
N LYS A 65 -1.18 7.04 0.04
CA LYS A 65 -2.00 6.07 0.80
C LYS A 65 -3.47 6.46 0.80
N ILE A 66 -3.77 7.73 1.09
CA ILE A 66 -5.14 8.25 1.10
C ILE A 66 -5.78 8.12 -0.29
N PHE A 67 -5.05 8.46 -1.34
CA PHE A 67 -5.54 8.27 -2.71
C PHE A 67 -5.79 6.79 -3.04
N LEU A 68 -4.87 5.89 -2.69
CA LEU A 68 -5.01 4.45 -2.92
C LEU A 68 -6.17 3.83 -2.11
N ASP A 69 -6.55 4.43 -1.00
CA ASP A 69 -7.74 4.04 -0.25
C ASP A 69 -9.03 4.68 -0.77
N SER A 70 -8.95 5.67 -1.66
CA SER A 70 -10.11 6.41 -2.15
C SER A 70 -11.00 5.57 -3.07
N PRO A 71 -12.32 5.87 -3.12
CA PRO A 71 -13.23 5.28 -4.10
C PRO A 71 -12.78 5.54 -5.55
N THR A 72 -12.15 6.68 -5.82
CA THR A 72 -11.65 7.04 -7.15
C THR A 72 -10.65 6.01 -7.67
N PHE A 73 -9.64 5.67 -6.85
CA PHE A 73 -8.69 4.63 -7.22
C PHE A 73 -9.37 3.25 -7.29
N ARG A 74 -10.28 2.93 -6.37
CA ARG A 74 -11.02 1.66 -6.40
C ARG A 74 -11.79 1.45 -7.70
N ASN A 75 -12.54 2.45 -8.13
CA ASN A 75 -13.33 2.39 -9.37
C ASN A 75 -12.44 2.21 -10.60
N GLN A 76 -11.23 2.77 -10.61
CA GLN A 76 -10.26 2.58 -11.71
C GLN A 76 -9.78 1.13 -11.81
N LEU A 77 -9.73 0.40 -10.69
CA LEU A 77 -9.35 -1.02 -10.68
C LEU A 77 -10.48 -1.94 -11.16
N ASP A 78 -11.75 -1.56 -10.99
CA ASP A 78 -12.90 -2.44 -11.25
C ASP A 78 -13.07 -2.84 -12.72
N ASN A 79 -12.41 -2.12 -13.62
CA ASN A 79 -12.32 -2.47 -15.03
C ASN A 79 -11.32 -3.59 -15.34
N VAL A 80 -10.54 -4.06 -14.37
CA VAL A 80 -9.54 -5.14 -14.53
C VAL A 80 -10.16 -6.48 -14.09
N LYS A 81 -10.65 -7.27 -15.06
CA LYS A 81 -11.16 -8.65 -14.83
C LYS A 81 -10.04 -9.67 -15.08
N THR A 82 -9.78 -10.56 -14.13
CA THR A 82 -8.92 -11.74 -14.35
C THR A 82 -9.51 -13.00 -13.73
N GLU A 83 -9.24 -14.14 -14.37
CA GLU A 83 -9.71 -15.47 -14.02
C GLU A 83 -9.08 -15.95 -12.69
N THR A 84 -9.93 -16.40 -11.75
CA THR A 84 -9.64 -17.02 -10.44
C THR A 84 -8.82 -16.21 -9.41
N ILE A 85 -7.78 -15.49 -9.79
CA ILE A 85 -6.98 -14.61 -8.92
C ILE A 85 -7.02 -13.19 -9.45
N ASN A 86 -7.47 -12.26 -8.61
CA ASN A 86 -7.52 -10.84 -8.94
C ASN A 86 -6.12 -10.24 -8.82
N GLN A 87 -5.75 -9.39 -9.78
CA GLN A 87 -4.41 -8.80 -9.80
C GLN A 87 -4.38 -7.34 -10.26
N ILE A 88 -3.45 -6.58 -9.68
CA ILE A 88 -3.00 -5.28 -10.19
C ILE A 88 -1.53 -5.41 -10.59
N THR A 89 -1.23 -5.15 -11.86
CA THR A 89 0.15 -5.22 -12.37
C THR A 89 0.91 -3.93 -12.08
N GLN A 90 2.23 -3.97 -12.14
CA GLN A 90 3.06 -2.76 -12.06
C GLN A 90 2.69 -1.74 -13.15
N LYS A 91 2.37 -2.21 -14.37
CA LYS A 91 1.90 -1.35 -15.45
C LYS A 91 0.57 -0.68 -15.11
N ASN A 92 -0.36 -1.39 -14.46
CA ASN A 92 -1.61 -0.78 -14.01
C ASN A 92 -1.34 0.36 -13.02
N LEU A 93 -0.45 0.15 -12.05
CA LEU A 93 -0.06 1.16 -11.05
C LEU A 93 0.65 2.37 -11.68
N GLN A 94 1.59 2.13 -12.58
CA GLN A 94 2.34 3.20 -13.27
C GLN A 94 1.45 4.08 -14.15
N ASN A 95 0.37 3.53 -14.69
CA ASN A 95 -0.56 4.26 -15.54
C ASN A 95 -1.65 5.01 -14.76
N GLN A 96 -1.65 4.95 -13.42
CA GLN A 96 -2.64 5.66 -12.63
C GLN A 96 -2.36 7.16 -12.61
N LEU A 97 -3.43 7.94 -12.79
CA LEU A 97 -3.39 9.39 -12.61
C LEU A 97 -3.83 9.73 -11.19
N LEU A 98 -2.91 10.31 -10.43
CA LEU A 98 -3.15 10.83 -9.08
C LEU A 98 -3.08 12.36 -9.13
N PRO A 99 -4.05 13.08 -8.53
CA PRO A 99 -3.93 14.52 -8.32
C PRO A 99 -2.88 14.78 -7.24
N LEU A 100 -1.78 15.45 -7.58
CA LEU A 100 -0.68 15.75 -6.66
C LEU A 100 -0.68 17.26 -6.33
N PRO A 101 -1.31 17.69 -5.22
CA PRO A 101 -1.32 19.09 -4.83
C PRO A 101 0.06 19.52 -4.29
N PRO A 102 0.28 20.82 -4.01
CA PRO A 102 1.50 21.30 -3.35
C PRO A 102 1.76 20.57 -2.02
N PHE A 103 3.03 20.44 -1.64
CA PHE A 103 3.43 19.61 -0.50
C PHE A 103 2.76 20.03 0.82
N GLU A 104 2.63 21.33 1.07
CA GLU A 104 1.92 21.84 2.26
C GLU A 104 0.45 21.40 2.28
N GLU A 105 -0.20 21.39 1.12
CA GLU A 105 -1.59 20.97 1.00
C GLU A 105 -1.74 19.45 1.19
N GLN A 106 -0.78 18.67 0.70
CA GLN A 106 -0.74 17.22 0.99
C GLN A 106 -0.70 16.96 2.50
N ILE A 107 0.13 17.70 3.25
CA ILE A 107 0.23 17.59 4.71
C ILE A 107 -1.11 17.94 5.38
N LYS A 108 -1.74 19.05 4.98
CA LYS A 108 -3.04 19.46 5.53
C LYS A 108 -4.13 18.41 5.31
N ILE A 109 -4.20 17.84 4.10
CA ILE A 109 -5.16 16.78 3.76
C ILE A 109 -4.94 15.56 4.65
N VAL A 110 -3.69 15.09 4.76
CA VAL A 110 -3.33 13.93 5.60
C VAL A 110 -3.73 14.17 7.06
N ASN A 111 -3.36 15.32 7.62
CA ASN A 111 -3.67 15.64 9.02
C ASN A 111 -5.18 15.72 9.28
N THR A 112 -5.93 16.30 8.34
CA THR A 112 -7.39 16.43 8.46
C THR A 112 -8.06 15.06 8.47
N ILE A 113 -7.67 14.17 7.54
CA ILE A 113 -8.23 12.83 7.45
C ILE A 113 -7.86 11.98 8.68
N ASN A 114 -6.61 12.05 9.13
CA ASN A 114 -6.18 11.36 10.35
C ASN A 114 -6.97 11.83 11.59
N LYS A 115 -7.24 13.14 11.70
CA LYS A 115 -8.07 13.69 12.77
C LYS A 115 -9.50 13.13 12.73
N ILE A 116 -10.10 13.03 11.54
CA ILE A 116 -11.44 12.44 11.38
C ILE A 116 -11.43 10.98 11.83
N TYR A 117 -10.47 10.16 11.39
CA TYR A 117 -10.39 8.76 11.81
C TYR A 117 -10.23 8.61 13.32
N SER A 118 -9.41 9.45 13.96
CA SER A 118 -9.25 9.40 15.42
C SER A 118 -10.54 9.64 16.21
N ILE A 119 -11.53 10.33 15.61
CA ILE A 119 -12.84 10.58 16.22
C ILE A 119 -13.78 9.39 15.98
N LEU A 120 -13.65 8.69 14.84
CA LEU A 120 -14.51 7.56 14.47
C LEU A 120 -14.10 6.25 15.16
N ASP A 121 -12.82 6.12 15.53
CA ASP A 121 -12.28 4.95 16.25
C ASP A 121 -12.49 5.05 17.78
N CYS A 122 -13.27 6.04 18.24
CA CYS A 122 -13.78 6.16 19.61
C CYS A 122 -15.14 5.47 19.73
#